data_AF-A0A958PHS3-F1
#
_entry.id   AF-A0A958PHS3-F1
#
_cell.length_a   1.000
_cell.length_b   1.000
_cell.length_c   1.000
_cell.angle_alpha   90.00
_cell.angle_beta   90.00
_cell.angle_gamma   90.00
#
_symmetry.space_group_name_H-M   'P 1'
#
loop_
_entity.id
_entity.type
_entity.pdbx_description
1 polymer ?
#
loop_
_entity_poly.entity_id
_entity_poly.type
_entity_poly.pdbx_seq_one_letter_code
_entity_poly.pdbx_strand_id
1 'polypeptide(L)'
;MPFGKHNILPSLLLLLCFPPLVTLGANAPNRDELFQLAVKEAKRMGLASEPEAKAEIDRILYKHYLKTVLGKHADELQPSEKELRDAYKDHPRIRLRHLAVMGSPESQQKKIKSVLASLKSGESFKKVVLKYSEDAGAKFAGDLDFKGENDLPESLYTTALSMKLGKVSAPIKLGNGTHLIEVLAVQDFAKAPEVYKAYLRGKLKHQKELTLLRKNLASLALRKAKYPKTKKDTK
;
A
#
# COMPACT_ATOMS: atom_id res chain seq x y z
N MET A 1 37.19 -0.57 38.38
CA MET A 1 36.70 -1.42 39.48
C MET A 1 35.41 -2.11 39.04
N PRO A 2 35.22 -3.38 39.42
CA PRO A 2 34.33 -4.33 38.75
C PRO A 2 33.05 -4.59 39.55
N PHE A 3 31.98 -5.01 38.86
CA PHE A 3 30.89 -5.75 39.49
C PHE A 3 31.04 -7.23 39.11
N GLY A 4 31.59 -8.03 40.04
CA GLY A 4 31.22 -9.45 40.19
C GLY A 4 29.91 -9.53 41.00
N LYS A 5 29.20 -10.66 41.11
CA LYS A 5 29.51 -12.06 40.84
C LYS A 5 28.21 -12.81 40.48
N HIS A 6 28.36 -13.75 39.55
CA HIS A 6 27.69 -15.04 39.37
C HIS A 6 26.47 -15.42 40.23
N ASN A 7 25.44 -15.97 39.58
CA ASN A 7 25.19 -17.41 39.72
C ASN A 7 24.47 -18.01 38.50
N ILE A 8 24.83 -19.27 38.23
CA ILE A 8 24.62 -20.04 37.01
C ILE A 8 23.89 -21.34 37.42
N LEU A 9 23.00 -21.85 36.54
CA LEU A 9 22.48 -23.24 36.43
C LEU A 9 21.45 -23.69 37.51
N PRO A 10 20.78 -24.86 37.36
CA PRO A 10 19.91 -25.31 36.27
C PRO A 10 18.65 -26.07 36.79
N SER A 11 17.82 -26.59 35.88
CA SER A 11 17.02 -27.82 36.03
C SER A 11 16.32 -28.13 37.37
N LEU A 12 14.99 -28.01 37.40
CA LEU A 12 14.17 -28.86 38.27
C LEU A 12 13.08 -29.56 37.44
N LEU A 13 13.52 -30.59 36.73
CA LEU A 13 12.68 -31.75 36.45
C LEU A 13 12.65 -32.56 37.76
N LEU A 14 11.59 -32.40 38.57
CA LEU A 14 11.21 -33.42 39.55
C LEU A 14 9.70 -33.64 39.42
N LEU A 15 9.34 -34.63 38.61
CA LEU A 15 8.11 -35.38 38.82
C LEU A 15 8.04 -35.79 40.29
N LEU A 16 6.90 -35.55 40.95
CA LEU A 16 6.22 -36.43 41.90
C LEU A 16 5.24 -35.61 42.76
N CYS A 17 4.17 -35.18 42.12
CA CYS A 17 2.80 -35.22 42.68
C CYS A 17 1.92 -34.73 41.54
N PHE A 18 1.67 -35.61 40.57
CA PHE A 18 0.45 -35.49 39.79
C PHE A 18 -0.70 -35.52 40.82
N PRO A 19 -1.45 -34.42 41.06
CA PRO A 19 -2.80 -34.62 41.54
C PRO A 19 -3.47 -35.54 40.51
N PRO A 20 -4.36 -36.46 40.94
CA PRO A 20 -4.98 -37.41 40.05
C PRO A 20 -5.51 -36.62 38.86
N LEU A 21 -5.23 -37.13 37.66
CA LEU A 21 -5.82 -36.70 36.39
C LEU A 21 -7.16 -36.06 36.73
N VAL A 22 -7.24 -34.72 36.73
CA VAL A 22 -8.54 -34.09 36.70
C VAL A 22 -9.02 -34.58 35.37
N THR A 23 -9.84 -35.62 35.42
CA THR A 23 -10.71 -35.98 34.34
C THR A 23 -11.37 -34.65 34.04
N LEU A 24 -10.96 -34.00 32.94
CA LEU A 24 -11.80 -32.96 32.36
C LEU A 24 -13.08 -33.75 32.08
N GLY A 25 -14.00 -33.69 33.04
CA GLY A 25 -15.24 -34.43 32.98
C GLY A 25 -15.95 -34.03 31.71
N ALA A 26 -17.02 -34.73 31.37
CA ALA A 26 -17.88 -34.45 30.20
C ALA A 26 -18.44 -33.01 30.11
N ASN A 27 -18.02 -32.09 30.99
CA ASN A 27 -18.41 -30.68 31.13
C ASN A 27 -17.23 -29.69 31.00
N ALA A 28 -16.11 -30.06 30.39
CA ALA A 28 -15.04 -29.09 30.11
C ALA A 28 -15.55 -28.00 29.13
N PRO A 29 -15.29 -26.71 29.41
CA PRO A 29 -15.82 -25.64 28.58
C PRO A 29 -15.28 -25.75 27.16
N ASN A 30 -16.16 -25.59 26.19
CA ASN A 30 -15.77 -25.58 24.78
C ASN A 30 -14.99 -24.28 24.44
N ARG A 31 -14.45 -24.20 23.22
CA ARG A 31 -13.64 -23.06 22.79
C ARG A 31 -14.36 -21.72 22.93
N ASP A 32 -15.64 -21.66 22.60
CA ASP A 32 -16.41 -20.41 22.64
C ASP A 32 -16.70 -20.01 24.09
N GLU A 33 -17.01 -20.98 24.95
CA GLU A 33 -17.18 -20.76 26.39
C GLU A 33 -15.88 -20.27 27.05
N LEU A 34 -14.74 -20.89 26.71
CA LEU A 34 -13.42 -20.44 27.15
C LEU A 34 -13.13 -19.00 26.70
N PHE A 35 -13.47 -18.66 25.46
CA PHE A 35 -13.36 -17.30 24.95
C PHE A 35 -14.22 -16.31 25.76
N GLN A 36 -15.49 -16.63 26.02
CA GLN A 36 -16.37 -15.76 26.81
C GLN A 36 -15.87 -15.58 28.25
N LEU A 37 -15.39 -16.65 28.89
CA LEU A 37 -14.80 -16.59 30.23
C LEU A 37 -13.55 -15.71 30.25
N ALA A 38 -12.64 -15.87 29.28
CA ALA A 38 -11.45 -15.05 29.16
C ALA A 38 -11.77 -13.56 28.95
N VAL A 39 -12.75 -13.24 28.09
CA VAL A 39 -13.20 -11.85 27.87
C VAL A 39 -13.81 -11.25 29.15
N LYS A 40 -14.60 -12.03 29.89
CA LYS A 40 -15.19 -11.60 31.16
C LYS A 40 -14.10 -11.28 32.19
N GLU A 41 -13.09 -12.14 32.30
CA GLU A 41 -11.97 -11.94 33.22
C GLU A 41 -11.10 -10.75 32.82
N ALA A 42 -10.80 -10.59 31.53
CA ALA A 42 -10.06 -9.44 31.01
C ALA A 42 -10.76 -8.10 31.34
N LYS A 43 -12.09 -8.06 31.29
CA LYS A 43 -12.87 -6.88 31.72
C LYS A 43 -12.77 -6.65 33.23
N ARG A 44 -12.83 -7.71 34.05
CA ARG A 44 -12.66 -7.64 35.51
C ARG A 44 -11.28 -7.09 35.90
N MET A 45 -10.25 -7.49 35.16
CA MET A 45 -8.87 -7.04 35.32
C MET A 45 -8.63 -5.60 34.81
N GLY A 46 -9.60 -4.98 34.14
CA GLY A 46 -9.47 -3.62 33.60
C GLY A 46 -8.66 -3.51 32.31
N LEU A 47 -8.27 -4.64 31.70
CA LEU A 47 -7.40 -4.68 30.51
C LEU A 47 -7.97 -3.89 29.33
N ALA A 48 -9.30 -3.79 29.21
CA ALA A 48 -9.96 -3.03 28.15
C ALA A 48 -9.66 -1.50 28.19
N SER A 49 -9.18 -0.98 29.32
CA SER A 49 -8.82 0.43 29.47
C SER A 49 -7.36 0.72 29.13
N GLU A 50 -6.53 -0.32 28.98
CA GLU A 50 -5.14 -0.17 28.57
C GLU A 50 -5.06 0.44 27.17
N PRO A 51 -4.08 1.33 26.89
CA PRO A 51 -3.98 2.02 25.61
C PRO A 51 -3.98 1.07 24.40
N GLU A 52 -3.23 -0.02 24.48
CA GLU A 52 -3.08 -1.03 23.42
C GLU A 52 -4.39 -1.77 23.17
N ALA A 53 -5.06 -2.21 24.25
CA ALA A 53 -6.35 -2.89 24.16
C ALA A 53 -7.44 -1.97 23.61
N LYS A 54 -7.49 -0.71 24.08
CA LYS A 54 -8.42 0.29 23.58
C LYS A 54 -8.22 0.56 22.09
N ALA A 55 -6.97 0.72 21.64
CA ALA A 55 -6.65 0.94 20.24
C ALA A 55 -7.13 -0.23 19.35
N GLU A 56 -6.97 -1.48 19.80
CA GLU A 56 -7.43 -2.64 19.05
C GLU A 56 -8.97 -2.75 19.06
N ILE A 57 -9.62 -2.46 20.17
CA ILE A 57 -11.09 -2.37 20.25
C ILE A 57 -11.61 -1.32 19.26
N ASP A 58 -11.03 -0.11 19.26
CA ASP A 58 -11.40 0.97 18.35
C ASP A 58 -11.21 0.57 16.87
N ARG A 59 -10.12 -0.15 16.56
CA ARG A 59 -9.85 -0.68 15.21
C ARG A 59 -10.91 -1.70 14.78
N ILE A 60 -11.29 -2.62 15.67
CA ILE A 60 -12.34 -3.61 15.41
C ILE A 60 -13.69 -2.92 15.18
N LEU A 61 -14.04 -1.96 16.04
CA LEU A 61 -15.27 -1.17 15.90
C LEU A 61 -15.29 -0.40 14.59
N TYR A 62 -14.18 0.25 14.22
CA TYR A 62 -14.04 0.96 12.96
C TYR A 62 -14.23 0.02 11.77
N LYS A 63 -13.56 -1.14 11.74
CA LYS A 63 -13.71 -2.14 10.68
C LYS A 63 -15.16 -2.64 10.56
N HIS A 64 -15.82 -2.91 11.69
CA HIS A 64 -17.21 -3.31 11.71
C HIS A 64 -18.14 -2.20 11.19
N TYR A 65 -17.91 -0.95 11.61
CA TYR A 65 -18.64 0.22 11.12
C TYR A 65 -18.50 0.38 9.61
N LEU A 66 -17.29 0.29 9.07
CA LEU A 66 -17.05 0.33 7.62
C LEU A 66 -17.84 -0.77 6.91
N LYS A 67 -17.77 -2.01 7.38
CA LYS A 67 -18.55 -3.13 6.79
C LYS A 67 -20.05 -2.84 6.79
N THR A 68 -20.58 -2.35 7.91
CA THR A 68 -22.01 -2.10 8.07
C THR A 68 -22.50 -0.90 7.26
N VAL A 69 -21.72 0.17 7.17
CA VAL A 69 -22.09 1.38 6.43
C VAL A 69 -21.84 1.21 4.94
N LEU A 70 -20.64 0.79 4.54
CA LEU A 70 -20.30 0.61 3.13
C LEU A 70 -21.06 -0.57 2.51
N GLY A 71 -21.36 -1.61 3.30
CA GLY A 71 -22.13 -2.77 2.84
C GLY A 71 -23.54 -2.42 2.37
N LYS A 72 -24.17 -1.38 2.91
CA LYS A 72 -25.48 -0.89 2.45
C LYS A 72 -25.43 -0.20 1.10
N HIS A 73 -24.25 0.17 0.63
CA HIS A 73 -23.99 0.87 -0.63
C HIS A 73 -23.10 0.03 -1.56
N ALA A 74 -23.04 -1.29 -1.37
CA ALA A 74 -22.10 -2.15 -2.07
C ALA A 74 -22.17 -2.01 -3.59
N ASP A 75 -23.37 -1.85 -4.16
CA ASP A 75 -23.59 -1.70 -5.60
C ASP A 75 -23.18 -0.31 -6.09
N GLU A 76 -23.54 0.75 -5.36
CA GLU A 76 -23.17 2.15 -5.69
C GLU A 76 -21.64 2.37 -5.67
N LEU A 77 -20.94 1.62 -4.82
CA LEU A 77 -19.49 1.67 -4.68
C LEU A 77 -18.75 0.99 -5.84
N GLN A 78 -19.42 0.16 -6.65
CA GLN A 78 -18.78 -0.45 -7.81
C GLN A 78 -18.58 0.59 -8.92
N PRO A 79 -17.36 0.80 -9.42
CA PRO A 79 -17.13 1.66 -10.56
C PRO A 79 -17.71 1.05 -11.84
N SER A 80 -18.43 1.87 -12.60
CA SER A 80 -18.92 1.53 -13.94
C SER A 80 -17.79 1.48 -14.97
N GLU A 81 -18.03 0.81 -16.09
CA GLU A 81 -17.10 0.80 -17.23
C GLU A 81 -16.80 2.21 -17.76
N LYS A 82 -17.78 3.12 -17.71
CA LYS A 82 -17.56 4.53 -18.07
C LYS A 82 -16.57 5.20 -17.12
N GLU A 83 -16.74 5.02 -15.81
CA GLU A 83 -15.81 5.57 -14.82
C GLU A 83 -14.41 4.98 -14.96
N LEU A 84 -14.29 3.69 -15.29
CA LEU A 84 -12.99 3.06 -15.57
C LEU A 84 -12.32 3.67 -16.81
N ARG A 85 -13.08 3.87 -17.89
CA ARG A 85 -12.57 4.52 -19.11
C ARG A 85 -12.13 5.96 -18.86
N ASP A 86 -12.91 6.70 -18.09
CA ASP A 86 -12.58 8.08 -17.74
C ASP A 86 -11.31 8.13 -16.87
N ALA A 87 -11.21 7.29 -15.83
CA ALA A 87 -10.02 7.20 -15.00
C ALA A 87 -8.77 6.75 -15.78
N TYR A 88 -8.93 5.86 -16.77
CA TYR A 88 -7.82 5.40 -17.60
C TYR A 88 -7.20 6.52 -18.46
N LYS A 89 -7.94 7.60 -18.77
CA LYS A 89 -7.39 8.75 -19.50
C LYS A 89 -6.26 9.43 -18.72
N ASP A 90 -6.42 9.51 -17.40
CA ASP A 90 -5.43 10.09 -16.48
C ASP A 90 -4.42 9.04 -15.99
N HIS A 91 -4.80 7.75 -16.05
CA HIS A 91 -3.99 6.62 -15.63
C HIS A 91 -3.79 5.58 -16.75
N PRO A 92 -3.24 5.95 -17.93
CA PRO A 92 -3.05 5.01 -19.02
C PRO A 92 -1.82 4.12 -18.78
N ARG A 93 -1.78 2.96 -19.44
CA ARG A 93 -0.53 2.20 -19.52
C ARG A 93 0.34 2.77 -20.64
N ILE A 94 1.58 3.07 -20.32
CA ILE A 94 2.52 3.74 -21.22
C ILE A 94 3.65 2.76 -21.53
N ARG A 95 3.95 2.56 -22.81
CA ARG A 95 5.15 1.85 -23.24
C ARG A 95 6.31 2.82 -23.27
N LEU A 96 7.39 2.44 -22.61
CA LEU A 96 8.53 3.33 -22.39
C LEU A 96 9.85 2.59 -22.50
N ARG A 97 10.85 3.32 -22.97
CA ARG A 97 12.25 2.91 -22.93
C ARG A 97 12.94 3.61 -21.77
N HIS A 98 13.78 2.88 -21.05
CA HIS A 98 14.45 3.33 -19.84
C HIS A 98 15.97 3.21 -19.93
N LEU A 99 16.66 4.25 -19.48
CA LEU A 99 18.11 4.28 -19.27
C LEU A 99 18.36 4.60 -17.80
N ALA A 100 19.23 3.83 -17.15
CA ALA A 100 19.65 4.09 -15.78
C ALA A 100 21.17 4.18 -15.69
N VAL A 101 21.66 5.18 -14.96
CA VAL A 101 23.07 5.35 -14.63
C VAL A 101 23.21 5.33 -13.11
N MET A 102 24.06 4.45 -12.61
CA MET A 102 24.30 4.23 -11.18
C MET A 102 25.71 4.72 -10.78
N GLY A 103 25.96 4.76 -9.47
CA GLY A 103 27.28 5.06 -8.89
C GLY A 103 27.31 6.35 -8.07
N SER A 104 28.49 6.93 -7.88
CA SER A 104 28.63 8.21 -7.15
C SER A 104 28.04 9.38 -7.94
N PRO A 105 27.67 10.50 -7.28
CA PRO A 105 27.18 11.70 -7.97
C PRO A 105 28.10 12.18 -9.10
N GLU A 106 29.43 12.17 -8.90
CA GLU A 106 30.42 12.61 -9.88
C GLU A 106 30.48 11.63 -11.08
N SER A 107 30.44 10.32 -10.81
CA SER A 107 30.42 9.29 -11.84
C SER A 107 29.15 9.39 -12.69
N GLN A 108 27.99 9.54 -12.03
CA GLN A 108 26.71 9.75 -12.70
C GLN A 108 26.74 11.01 -13.56
N GLN A 109 27.26 12.13 -13.04
CA GLN A 109 27.31 13.40 -13.78
C GLN A 109 28.13 13.26 -15.07
N LYS A 110 29.29 12.60 -15.01
CA LYS A 110 30.13 12.34 -16.20
C LYS A 110 29.40 11.46 -17.23
N LYS A 111 28.80 10.35 -16.80
CA LYS A 111 28.06 9.43 -17.68
C LYS A 111 26.82 10.09 -18.31
N ILE A 112 26.05 10.83 -17.52
CA ILE A 112 24.88 11.57 -18.01
C ILE A 112 25.29 12.66 -19.01
N LYS A 113 26.41 13.35 -18.79
CA LYS A 113 26.96 14.29 -19.77
C LYS A 113 27.22 13.61 -21.11
N SER A 114 27.81 12.41 -21.11
CA SER A 114 28.03 11.61 -22.32
C SER A 114 26.72 11.16 -22.97
N VAL A 115 25.75 10.70 -22.19
CA VAL A 115 24.40 10.33 -22.66
C VAL A 115 23.75 11.51 -23.39
N LEU A 116 23.75 12.69 -22.76
CA LEU A 116 23.15 13.90 -23.34
C LEU A 116 23.91 14.38 -24.59
N ALA A 117 25.24 14.21 -24.64
CA ALA A 117 26.04 14.55 -25.82
C ALA A 117 25.67 13.65 -27.01
N SER A 118 25.57 12.33 -26.80
CA SER A 118 25.10 11.37 -27.83
C SER A 118 23.70 11.71 -28.34
N LEU A 119 22.77 12.06 -27.45
CA LEU A 119 21.42 12.45 -27.87
C LEU A 119 21.42 13.74 -28.68
N LYS A 120 22.25 14.72 -28.31
CA LYS A 120 22.42 15.98 -29.06
C LYS A 120 23.04 15.78 -30.44
N SER A 121 23.89 14.77 -30.63
CA SER A 121 24.44 14.42 -31.94
C SER A 121 23.47 13.62 -32.83
N GLY A 122 22.22 13.42 -32.39
CA GLY A 122 21.19 12.72 -33.16
C GLY A 122 21.22 11.20 -33.01
N GLU A 123 22.00 10.65 -32.06
CA GLU A 123 21.97 9.23 -31.78
C GLU A 123 20.61 8.82 -31.18
N SER A 124 19.98 7.77 -31.72
CA SER A 124 18.69 7.30 -31.21
C SER A 124 18.79 6.87 -29.75
N PHE A 125 17.77 7.16 -28.93
CA PHE A 125 17.76 6.79 -27.51
C PHE A 125 17.96 5.28 -27.29
N LYS A 126 17.44 4.43 -28.20
CA LYS A 126 17.68 2.98 -28.22
C LYS A 126 19.18 2.62 -28.18
N LYS A 127 20.00 3.24 -29.02
CA LYS A 127 21.45 3.00 -29.08
C LYS A 127 22.16 3.53 -27.84
N VAL A 128 21.75 4.70 -27.37
CA VAL A 128 22.28 5.32 -26.14
C VAL A 128 22.01 4.42 -24.92
N VAL A 129 20.82 3.83 -24.83
CA VAL A 129 20.48 2.85 -23.77
C VAL A 129 21.38 1.63 -23.84
N LEU A 130 21.57 1.04 -25.02
CA LEU A 130 22.45 -0.13 -25.19
C LEU A 130 23.90 0.16 -24.80
N LYS A 131 24.35 1.41 -24.95
CA LYS A 131 25.73 1.84 -24.69
C LYS A 131 25.99 2.26 -23.24
N TYR A 132 25.03 2.91 -22.60
CA TYR A 132 25.25 3.60 -21.32
C TYR A 132 24.36 3.12 -20.17
N SER A 133 23.30 2.36 -20.44
CA SER A 133 22.39 1.92 -19.39
C SER A 133 22.99 0.78 -18.58
N GLU A 134 22.88 0.90 -17.26
CA GLU A 134 23.33 -0.07 -16.26
C GLU A 134 22.14 -0.85 -15.67
N ASP A 135 20.94 -0.65 -16.21
CA ASP A 135 19.74 -1.39 -15.84
C ASP A 135 19.73 -2.80 -16.47
N ALA A 136 19.11 -3.77 -15.81
CA ALA A 136 18.93 -5.13 -16.31
C ALA A 136 18.16 -5.18 -17.65
N GLY A 137 17.32 -4.18 -17.92
CA GLY A 137 16.61 -4.01 -19.18
C GLY A 137 17.50 -3.54 -20.35
N ALA A 138 18.74 -3.10 -20.11
CA ALA A 138 19.64 -2.55 -21.14
C ALA A 138 19.84 -3.51 -22.32
N LYS A 139 19.91 -4.83 -22.06
CA LYS A 139 20.05 -5.88 -23.09
C LYS A 139 18.87 -5.94 -24.08
N PHE A 140 17.70 -5.48 -23.67
CA PHE A 140 16.52 -5.34 -24.54
C PHE A 140 16.33 -3.89 -25.01
N ALA A 141 17.44 -3.15 -25.08
CA ALA A 141 17.48 -1.72 -25.34
C ALA A 141 16.55 -0.91 -24.41
N GLY A 142 16.38 -1.37 -23.17
CA GLY A 142 15.62 -0.71 -22.11
C GLY A 142 14.12 -0.62 -22.33
N ASP A 143 13.54 -1.35 -23.27
CA ASP A 143 12.09 -1.36 -23.48
C ASP A 143 11.39 -2.09 -22.31
N LEU A 144 10.55 -1.37 -21.57
CA LEU A 144 9.82 -1.90 -20.42
C LEU A 144 8.43 -2.42 -20.78
N ASP A 145 8.07 -2.44 -22.07
CA ASP A 145 6.70 -2.67 -22.54
C ASP A 145 5.70 -1.69 -21.90
N PHE A 146 4.40 -1.92 -22.07
CA PHE A 146 3.37 -1.13 -21.41
C PHE A 146 3.41 -1.30 -19.90
N LYS A 147 3.46 -0.17 -19.19
CA LYS A 147 3.50 -0.10 -17.72
C LYS A 147 2.47 0.90 -17.23
N GLY A 148 1.72 0.52 -16.19
CA GLY A 148 0.80 1.41 -15.49
C GLY A 148 1.45 2.08 -14.28
N GLU A 149 0.69 2.95 -13.61
CA GLU A 149 1.12 3.63 -12.38
C GLU A 149 1.50 2.67 -11.23
N ASN A 150 0.98 1.44 -11.24
CA ASN A 150 1.28 0.41 -10.26
C ASN A 150 2.57 -0.36 -10.57
N ASP A 151 3.12 -0.20 -11.77
CA ASP A 151 4.30 -0.92 -12.25
C ASP A 151 5.58 -0.07 -12.18
N LEU A 152 5.46 1.25 -12.02
CA LEU A 152 6.56 2.21 -12.06
C LEU A 152 6.62 3.07 -10.80
N PRO A 153 7.82 3.53 -10.40
CA PRO A 153 7.96 4.61 -9.44
C PRO A 153 7.17 5.86 -9.89
N GLU A 154 6.52 6.52 -8.95
CA GLU A 154 5.65 7.68 -9.20
C GLU A 154 6.36 8.77 -10.01
N SER A 155 7.62 9.08 -9.71
CA SER A 155 8.39 10.10 -10.42
C SER A 155 8.63 9.77 -11.89
N LEU A 156 8.83 8.49 -12.24
CA LEU A 156 8.98 8.06 -13.63
C LEU A 156 7.63 8.09 -14.36
N TYR A 157 6.58 7.60 -13.71
CA TYR A 157 5.25 7.54 -14.32
C TYR A 157 4.67 8.94 -14.57
N THR A 158 4.73 9.84 -13.58
CA THR A 158 4.29 11.24 -13.72
C THR A 158 5.08 11.99 -14.78
N THR A 159 6.40 11.78 -14.86
CA THR A 159 7.22 12.35 -15.93
C THR A 159 6.76 11.83 -17.29
N ALA A 160 6.53 10.51 -17.43
CA ALA A 160 6.06 9.91 -18.67
C ALA A 160 4.70 10.48 -19.14
N LEU A 161 3.77 10.70 -18.21
CA LEU A 161 2.45 11.30 -18.52
C LEU A 161 2.56 12.71 -19.12
N SER A 162 3.54 13.50 -18.68
CA SER A 162 3.75 14.87 -19.15
C SER A 162 4.46 14.95 -20.52
N MET A 163 5.00 13.83 -21.01
CA MET A 163 5.87 13.80 -22.17
C MET A 163 5.13 13.51 -23.47
N LYS A 164 5.66 14.05 -24.57
CA LYS A 164 5.21 13.71 -25.92
C LYS A 164 5.85 12.40 -26.40
N LEU A 165 5.14 11.67 -27.26
CA LEU A 165 5.65 10.46 -27.93
C LEU A 165 7.00 10.73 -28.61
N GLY A 166 7.94 9.81 -28.45
CA GLY A 166 9.29 9.84 -29.01
C GLY A 166 10.23 10.88 -28.40
N LYS A 167 9.81 11.59 -27.33
CA LYS A 167 10.70 12.51 -26.61
C LYS A 167 11.40 11.81 -25.45
N VAL A 168 12.65 12.20 -25.21
CA VAL A 168 13.45 11.75 -24.07
C VAL A 168 13.30 12.76 -22.94
N SER A 169 13.20 12.28 -21.70
CA SER A 169 13.06 13.12 -20.51
C SER A 169 14.34 13.88 -20.18
N ALA A 170 14.22 14.88 -19.32
CA ALA A 170 15.36 15.34 -18.53
C ALA A 170 15.86 14.22 -17.59
N PRO A 171 17.10 14.29 -17.07
CA PRO A 171 17.59 13.34 -16.08
C PRO A 171 16.75 13.39 -14.78
N ILE A 172 16.26 12.23 -14.35
CA ILE A 172 15.42 12.05 -13.17
C ILE A 172 16.26 11.38 -12.08
N LYS A 173 16.38 12.01 -10.90
CA LYS A 173 17.04 11.40 -9.75
C LYS A 173 16.08 10.46 -9.04
N LEU A 174 16.47 9.20 -8.87
CA LEU A 174 15.68 8.21 -8.15
C LEU A 174 16.61 7.20 -7.48
N GLY A 175 16.39 6.95 -6.18
CA GLY A 175 17.28 6.09 -5.39
C GLY A 175 18.73 6.57 -5.46
N ASN A 176 19.66 5.66 -5.75
CA ASN A 176 21.09 5.95 -5.94
C ASN A 176 21.47 6.16 -7.42
N GLY A 177 20.51 6.44 -8.31
CA GLY A 177 20.72 6.53 -9.75
C GLY A 177 20.18 7.80 -10.41
N THR A 178 20.56 7.97 -11.67
CA THR A 178 19.96 8.94 -12.60
C THR A 178 19.33 8.22 -13.77
N HIS A 179 18.08 8.56 -14.06
CA HIS A 179 17.22 7.85 -14.98
C HIS A 179 16.79 8.76 -16.12
N LEU A 180 16.65 8.20 -17.32
CA LEU A 180 16.03 8.86 -18.46
C LEU A 180 15.00 7.90 -19.05
N ILE A 181 13.90 8.47 -19.53
CA ILE A 181 12.84 7.70 -20.19
C ILE A 181 12.50 8.29 -21.55
N GLU A 182 12.01 7.44 -22.43
CA GLU A 182 11.41 7.81 -23.72
C GLU A 182 10.02 7.18 -23.82
N VAL A 183 9.01 7.97 -24.14
CA VAL A 183 7.64 7.46 -24.32
C VAL A 183 7.49 6.92 -25.74
N LEU A 184 7.21 5.62 -25.87
CA LEU A 184 7.08 4.95 -27.16
C LEU A 184 5.63 4.87 -27.63
N ALA A 185 4.69 4.60 -26.71
CA ALA A 185 3.26 4.51 -27.02
C ALA A 185 2.41 4.67 -25.76
N VAL A 186 1.15 5.06 -25.94
CA VAL A 186 0.12 5.00 -24.91
C VAL A 186 -0.86 3.89 -25.32
N GLN A 187 -1.17 2.97 -24.41
CA GLN A 187 -2.07 1.86 -24.68
C GLN A 187 -3.52 2.36 -24.71
N ASP A 188 -4.32 1.84 -25.64
CA ASP A 188 -5.76 2.07 -25.64
C ASP A 188 -6.44 1.25 -24.52
N PHE A 189 -7.45 1.81 -23.86
CA PHE A 189 -8.20 1.13 -22.79
C PHE A 189 -8.74 -0.24 -23.20
N ALA A 190 -9.21 -0.40 -24.45
CA ALA A 190 -9.72 -1.68 -24.94
C ALA A 190 -8.64 -2.77 -24.93
N LYS A 191 -7.37 -2.40 -25.13
CA LYS A 191 -6.21 -3.30 -25.11
C LYS A 191 -5.56 -3.44 -23.73
N ALA A 192 -6.01 -2.67 -22.73
CA ALA A 192 -5.48 -2.77 -21.38
C ALA A 192 -5.81 -4.14 -20.76
N PRO A 193 -4.85 -4.81 -20.10
CA PRO A 193 -5.09 -6.10 -19.44
C PRO A 193 -6.16 -5.99 -18.35
N GLU A 194 -6.96 -7.04 -18.17
CA GLU A 194 -8.00 -7.05 -17.13
C GLU A 194 -7.42 -6.88 -15.72
N VAL A 195 -6.20 -7.40 -15.47
CA VAL A 195 -5.50 -7.21 -14.19
C VAL A 195 -5.30 -5.72 -13.88
N TYR A 196 -4.97 -4.90 -14.88
CA TYR A 196 -4.81 -3.47 -14.69
C TYR A 196 -6.16 -2.75 -14.54
N LYS A 197 -7.19 -3.18 -15.29
CA LYS A 197 -8.55 -2.66 -15.11
C LYS A 197 -9.09 -2.97 -13.70
N ALA A 198 -8.79 -4.16 -13.17
CA ALA A 198 -9.14 -4.54 -11.81
C ALA A 198 -8.41 -3.69 -10.76
N TYR A 199 -7.13 -3.37 -10.98
CA TYR A 199 -6.40 -2.40 -10.16
C TYR A 199 -7.09 -1.03 -10.14
N LEU A 200 -7.42 -0.45 -11.30
CA LEU A 200 -8.14 0.82 -11.39
C LEU A 200 -9.52 0.76 -10.73
N ARG A 201 -10.24 -0.35 -10.90
CA ARG A 201 -11.54 -0.60 -10.26
C ARG A 201 -11.41 -0.60 -8.74
N GLY A 202 -10.38 -1.25 -8.20
CA GLY A 202 -10.07 -1.21 -6.77
C GLY A 202 -9.76 0.21 -6.27
N LYS A 203 -8.93 0.96 -7.01
CA LYS A 203 -8.57 2.35 -6.69
C LYS A 203 -9.80 3.27 -6.66
N LEU A 204 -10.64 3.23 -7.69
CA LEU A 204 -11.86 4.03 -7.78
C LEU A 204 -12.88 3.65 -6.70
N LYS A 205 -13.06 2.35 -6.44
CA LYS A 205 -13.93 1.87 -5.37
C LYS A 205 -13.49 2.42 -4.02
N HIS A 206 -12.20 2.35 -3.72
CA HIS A 206 -11.65 2.89 -2.48
C HIS A 206 -11.87 4.42 -2.36
N GLN A 207 -11.73 5.17 -3.45
CA GLN A 207 -12.02 6.60 -3.46
C GLN A 207 -13.51 6.90 -3.20
N LYS A 208 -14.42 6.12 -3.79
CA LYS A 208 -15.86 6.21 -3.52
C LYS A 208 -16.18 5.89 -2.06
N GLU A 209 -15.57 4.85 -1.49
CA GLU A 209 -15.73 4.48 -0.07
C GLU A 209 -15.31 5.63 0.86
N LEU A 210 -14.14 6.22 0.63
CA LEU A 210 -13.66 7.38 1.41
C LEU A 210 -14.59 8.59 1.27
N THR A 211 -15.13 8.82 0.08
CA THR A 211 -16.06 9.92 -0.18
C THR A 211 -17.39 9.71 0.56
N LEU A 212 -17.94 8.51 0.49
CA LEU A 212 -19.16 8.13 1.21
C LEU A 212 -18.95 8.24 2.74
N LEU A 213 -17.82 7.75 3.25
CA LEU A 213 -17.48 7.84 4.66
C LEU A 213 -17.42 9.29 5.14
N ARG A 214 -16.72 10.16 4.39
CA ARG A 214 -16.62 11.60 4.70
C ARG A 214 -18.01 12.25 4.74
N LYS A 215 -18.85 11.99 3.74
CA LYS A 215 -20.22 12.52 3.67
C LYS A 215 -21.07 12.06 4.86
N ASN A 216 -21.01 10.77 5.19
CA ASN A 216 -21.77 10.19 6.31
C ASN A 216 -21.32 10.80 7.64
N LEU A 217 -20.02 10.90 7.90
CA LEU A 217 -19.50 11.48 9.14
C LEU A 217 -19.79 12.98 9.26
N ALA A 218 -19.69 13.75 8.17
CA ALA A 218 -20.04 15.17 8.15
C ALA A 218 -21.53 15.39 8.49
N SER A 219 -22.42 14.58 7.92
CA SER A 219 -23.87 14.66 8.22
C SER A 219 -24.18 14.34 9.69
N LEU A 220 -23.46 13.39 10.29
CA LEU A 220 -23.58 13.05 11.71
C LEU A 220 -23.13 14.20 12.62
N ALA A 221 -22.03 14.87 12.26
CA ALA A 221 -21.54 16.04 12.98
C ALA A 221 -22.58 17.18 12.96
N LEU A 222 -23.14 17.49 11.78
CA LEU A 222 -24.19 18.49 11.63
C LEU A 222 -25.45 18.13 12.42
N ARG A 223 -25.88 16.86 12.43
CA ARG A 223 -27.04 16.41 13.22
C ARG A 223 -26.82 16.58 14.72
N LYS A 224 -25.62 16.23 15.21
CA LYS A 224 -25.25 16.41 16.62
C LYS A 224 -25.14 17.89 17.00
N ALA A 225 -24.70 18.75 16.09
CA ALA A 225 -24.66 20.19 16.30
C ALA A 225 -26.07 20.82 16.30
N LYS A 226 -26.98 20.33 15.45
CA LYS A 226 -28.38 20.81 15.36
C LYS A 226 -29.27 20.32 16.52
N TYR A 227 -28.97 19.15 17.08
CA TYR A 227 -29.68 18.58 18.23
C TYR A 227 -28.66 18.08 19.28
N PRO A 228 -28.03 18.98 20.05
CA PRO A 228 -27.17 18.58 21.14
C PRO A 228 -28.01 17.84 22.17
N LYS A 229 -27.59 16.63 22.57
CA LYS A 229 -28.29 15.87 23.62
C LYS A 229 -28.38 16.73 24.88
N THR A 230 -29.60 17.10 25.28
CA THR A 230 -29.83 17.72 26.59
C THR A 230 -29.64 16.66 27.66
N LYS A 231 -29.04 17.02 28.81
CA LYS A 231 -28.67 16.14 29.94
C LYS A 231 -29.79 15.27 30.56
N LYS A 232 -30.99 15.20 29.98
CA LYS A 232 -32.12 14.40 30.46
C LYS A 232 -32.17 12.96 29.95
N ASP A 233 -31.37 12.60 28.93
CA ASP A 233 -31.43 11.25 28.32
C ASP A 233 -30.31 10.29 28.81
N THR A 234 -29.63 10.64 29.89
CA THR A 234 -28.73 9.75 30.62
C THR A 234 -29.25 9.61 32.04
N LYS A 235 -30.24 8.73 32.21
CA LYS A 235 -30.61 8.18 33.50
C LYS A 235 -30.69 6.67 33.37
#